data_AF-A0A7J7LPW4-F1
#
_entry.id   AF-A0A7J7LPW4-F1
#
_cell.length_a   1.000
_cell.length_b   1.000
_cell.length_c   1.000
_cell.angle_alpha   90.00
_cell.angle_beta   90.00
_cell.angle_gamma   90.00
#
_symmetry.space_group_name_H-M   'P 1'
#
loop_
_entity.id
_entity.type
_entity.pdbx_description
1 polymer ?
#
loop_
_entity_poly.entity_id
_entity_poly.type
_entity_poly.pdbx_seq_one_letter_code
_entity_poly.pdbx_strand_id
1 'polypeptide(L)'
;MQAKFTNKAGDVIRYHKKSTIWPGIKLATSINRPYMRWLVGNGANIDFWRDTWATEIPLREYIEMLQYLWKRCIARLSDFINSDGWDIPSDIRILLLALRINVMEIPCNP
;
A
#
# COMPACT_ATOMS: atom_id res chain seq x y z
N MET A 1 -12.20 12.85 -31.60
CA MET A 1 -10.94 12.71 -30.84
C MET A 1 -10.67 11.21 -30.66
N GLN A 2 -9.57 10.67 -31.17
CA GLN A 2 -9.27 9.23 -31.12
C GLN A 2 -8.54 8.88 -29.82
N ALA A 3 -8.95 7.80 -29.13
CA ALA A 3 -8.30 7.39 -27.89
C ALA A 3 -6.85 6.90 -28.15
N LYS A 4 -5.92 7.23 -27.24
CA LYS A 4 -4.48 6.98 -27.42
C LYS A 4 -4.13 5.51 -27.67
N PHE A 5 -4.94 4.59 -27.15
CA PHE A 5 -4.74 3.14 -27.23
C PHE A 5 -5.71 2.44 -28.18
N THR A 6 -6.33 3.18 -29.11
CA THR A 6 -7.20 2.62 -30.15
C THR A 6 -6.63 2.82 -31.56
N ASN A 7 -6.82 1.86 -32.45
CA ASN A 7 -6.49 1.95 -33.87
C ASN A 7 -7.54 2.83 -34.62
N LYS A 8 -7.35 3.07 -35.93
CA LYS A 8 -8.29 3.87 -36.75
C LYS A 8 -9.69 3.25 -36.88
N ALA A 9 -9.82 1.94 -36.69
CA ALA A 9 -11.10 1.23 -36.68
C ALA A 9 -11.79 1.25 -35.31
N GLY A 10 -11.13 1.75 -34.25
CA GLY A 10 -11.65 1.81 -32.89
C GLY A 10 -11.19 0.66 -31.97
N ASP A 11 -10.48 -0.33 -32.48
CA ASP A 11 -10.02 -1.47 -31.68
C ASP A 11 -8.86 -1.11 -30.75
N VAL A 12 -8.80 -1.76 -29.59
CA VAL A 12 -7.66 -1.64 -28.66
C VAL A 12 -6.38 -2.17 -29.31
N ILE A 13 -5.31 -1.38 -29.27
CA ILE A 13 -4.00 -1.81 -29.79
C ILE A 13 -3.42 -2.94 -28.94
N ARG A 14 -2.82 -3.94 -29.59
CA ARG A 14 -2.18 -5.10 -28.91
C ARG A 14 -0.66 -5.00 -28.80
N TYR A 15 -0.05 -4.00 -29.45
CA TYR A 15 1.39 -3.75 -29.39
C TYR A 15 1.73 -2.74 -28.28
N HIS A 16 2.97 -2.78 -27.79
CA HIS A 16 3.43 -1.84 -26.79
C HIS A 16 3.47 -0.41 -27.33
N LYS A 17 2.85 0.52 -26.59
CA LYS A 17 2.91 1.96 -26.86
C LYS A 17 3.44 2.69 -25.64
N LYS A 18 4.59 3.34 -25.79
CA LYS A 18 5.26 4.07 -24.71
C LYS A 18 4.36 5.19 -24.19
N SER A 19 4.18 5.25 -22.88
CA SER A 19 3.51 6.37 -22.23
C SER A 19 4.43 7.59 -22.20
N THR A 20 3.94 8.72 -22.70
CA THR A 20 4.59 10.03 -22.60
C THR A 20 4.39 10.70 -21.24
N ILE A 21 3.40 10.23 -20.46
CA ILE A 21 3.03 10.82 -19.16
C ILE A 21 3.77 10.11 -18.02
N TRP A 22 3.97 8.79 -18.14
CA TRP A 22 4.57 7.96 -17.10
C TRP A 22 5.98 8.41 -16.65
N PRO A 23 6.89 8.86 -17.54
CA PRO A 23 8.18 9.40 -17.12
C PRO A 23 8.03 10.63 -16.20
N GLY A 24 7.10 11.52 -16.52
CA GLY A 24 6.80 12.70 -15.70
C GLY A 24 6.22 12.32 -14.34
N ILE A 25 5.29 11.36 -14.30
CA ILE A 25 4.76 10.82 -13.03
C ILE A 25 5.89 10.19 -12.21
N LYS A 26 6.74 9.35 -12.81
CA LYS A 26 7.88 8.73 -12.11
C LYS A 26 8.81 9.77 -11.46
N LEU A 27 9.15 10.82 -12.21
CA LEU A 27 9.96 11.91 -11.69
C LEU A 27 9.26 12.61 -10.52
N ALA A 28 7.99 12.98 -10.69
CA ALA A 28 7.20 13.61 -9.63
C ALA A 28 7.08 12.71 -8.39
N THR A 29 6.88 11.40 -8.56
CA THR A 29 6.85 10.41 -7.46
C THR A 29 8.19 10.35 -6.74
N SER A 30 9.32 10.34 -7.45
CA SER A 30 10.64 10.31 -6.80
C SER A 30 10.92 11.56 -5.97
N ILE A 31 10.50 12.74 -6.44
CA ILE A 31 10.70 14.01 -5.74
C ILE A 31 9.75 14.13 -4.54
N ASN A 32 8.51 13.67 -4.70
CA ASN A 32 7.46 13.87 -3.70
C ASN A 32 7.24 12.66 -2.79
N ARG A 33 8.04 11.59 -2.90
CA ARG A 33 7.91 10.39 -2.07
C ARG A 33 7.76 10.71 -0.56
N PRO A 34 8.52 11.66 0.03
CA PRO A 34 8.37 12.03 1.44
C PRO A 34 7.02 12.69 1.80
N TYR A 35 6.30 13.23 0.81
CA TYR A 35 5.02 13.92 0.99
C TYR A 35 3.83 13.08 0.54
N MET A 36 4.08 11.90 -0.04
CA MET A 36 3.06 10.95 -0.43
C MET A 36 2.72 10.05 0.76
N ARG A 37 1.43 9.70 0.89
CA ARG A 37 0.96 8.74 1.89
C ARG A 37 0.26 7.57 1.21
N TRP A 38 0.30 6.42 1.85
CA TRP A 38 -0.42 5.24 1.40
C TRP A 38 -1.93 5.43 1.57
N LEU A 39 -2.69 5.02 0.57
CA LEU A 39 -4.13 4.85 0.65
C LEU A 39 -4.42 3.34 0.62
N VAL A 40 -4.80 2.78 1.76
CA VAL A 40 -4.92 1.32 1.91
C VAL A 40 -6.29 0.77 1.49
N GLY A 41 -7.31 1.64 1.41
CA GLY A 41 -8.68 1.23 1.09
C GLY A 41 -9.26 0.29 2.15
N ASN A 42 -9.91 -0.79 1.72
CA ASN A 42 -10.55 -1.78 2.60
C ASN A 42 -9.59 -2.89 3.07
N GLY A 43 -8.33 -2.87 2.65
CA GLY A 43 -7.31 -3.82 3.12
C GLY A 43 -7.50 -5.28 2.74
N ALA A 44 -8.51 -5.64 1.93
CA ALA A 44 -8.91 -7.03 1.70
C ALA A 44 -7.86 -7.89 0.97
N ASN A 45 -6.94 -7.24 0.25
CA ASN A 45 -5.87 -7.89 -0.51
C ASN A 45 -4.47 -7.46 -0.02
N ILE A 46 -4.37 -6.86 1.16
CA ILE A 46 -3.11 -6.40 1.75
C ILE A 46 -2.79 -7.30 2.94
N ASP A 47 -1.65 -7.98 2.89
CA ASP A 47 -1.12 -8.74 4.03
C ASP A 47 -0.54 -7.74 5.05
N PHE A 48 -1.00 -7.85 6.30
CA PHE A 48 -0.62 -6.92 7.36
C PHE A 48 0.89 -6.96 7.64
N TRP A 49 1.53 -8.12 7.53
CA TRP A 49 2.92 -8.31 7.92
C TRP A 49 3.89 -8.25 6.74
N ARG A 50 3.45 -8.73 5.57
CA ARG A 50 4.32 -9.02 4.42
C ARG A 50 4.30 -7.95 3.35
N ASP A 51 3.28 -7.10 3.31
CA ASP A 51 3.20 -6.00 2.35
C ASP A 51 3.71 -4.68 2.95
N THR A 52 4.23 -3.81 2.08
CA THR A 52 4.69 -2.46 2.42
C THR A 52 3.51 -1.48 2.41
N TRP A 53 2.66 -1.52 3.44
CA TRP A 53 1.47 -0.66 3.52
C TRP A 53 1.64 0.56 4.44
N ALA A 54 2.57 0.51 5.39
CA ALA A 54 2.82 1.59 6.36
C ALA A 54 4.23 2.20 6.25
N THR A 55 5.18 1.42 5.75
CA THR A 55 6.63 1.69 5.80
C THR A 55 7.29 1.39 4.46
N GLU A 56 8.59 1.69 4.34
CA GLU A 56 9.37 1.38 3.13
C GLU A 56 9.68 -0.11 2.96
N ILE A 57 9.75 -0.86 4.07
CA ILE A 57 9.92 -2.32 4.09
C ILE A 57 8.75 -2.96 4.85
N PRO A 58 8.42 -4.24 4.60
CA PRO A 58 7.35 -4.94 5.32
C PRO A 58 7.53 -4.96 6.84
N LEU A 59 6.43 -4.94 7.60
CA LEU A 59 6.49 -4.97 9.07
C LEU A 59 7.26 -6.19 9.60
N ARG A 60 7.13 -7.35 8.94
CA ARG A 60 7.87 -8.56 9.31
C ARG A 60 9.39 -8.36 9.33
N GLU A 61 9.96 -7.49 8.49
CA GLU A 61 11.41 -7.31 8.43
C GLU A 61 11.94 -6.56 9.65
N TYR A 62 11.15 -5.65 10.22
CA TYR A 62 11.46 -5.02 11.51
C TYR A 62 11.38 -6.02 12.68
N ILE A 63 10.49 -7.01 12.56
CA ILE A 63 10.16 -7.96 13.64
C ILE A 63 10.94 -9.26 13.53
N GLU A 64 11.53 -9.60 12.38
CA GLU A 64 12.44 -10.74 12.24
C GLU A 64 13.67 -10.59 13.17
N MET A 65 14.00 -9.35 13.58
CA MET A 65 14.95 -9.07 14.66
C MET A 65 14.47 -9.50 16.06
N LEU A 66 13.15 -9.69 16.25
CA LEU A 66 12.45 -10.03 17.50
C LEU A 66 11.95 -11.51 17.55
N GLN A 67 12.53 -12.39 16.73
CA GLN A 67 12.38 -13.85 16.78
C GLN A 67 11.05 -14.47 16.25
N TYR A 68 11.17 -15.77 15.99
CA TYR A 68 10.36 -16.81 15.31
C TYR A 68 8.83 -16.84 15.50
N LEU A 69 8.25 -16.07 16.40
CA LEU A 69 6.82 -16.15 16.74
C LEU A 69 5.92 -15.64 15.60
N TRP A 70 6.40 -14.67 14.82
CA TRP A 70 5.60 -13.95 13.81
C TRP A 70 5.59 -14.62 12.43
N LYS A 71 6.41 -15.66 12.21
CA LYS A 71 6.44 -16.39 10.92
C LYS A 71 5.11 -17.08 10.58
N ARG A 72 4.23 -17.25 11.57
CA ARG A 72 2.90 -17.88 11.43
C ARG A 72 1.74 -16.88 11.49
N CYS A 73 2.01 -15.60 11.70
CA CYS A 73 0.96 -14.58 11.70
C CYS A 73 0.48 -14.36 10.27
N ILE A 74 -0.73 -14.84 10.00
CA ILE A 74 -1.47 -14.58 8.77
C ILE A 74 -2.59 -13.64 9.19
N ALA A 75 -2.49 -12.39 8.79
CA ALA A 75 -3.53 -11.40 9.02
C ALA A 75 -3.57 -10.47 7.82
N ARG A 76 -4.76 -10.11 7.38
CA ARG A 76 -4.97 -9.08 6.37
C ARG A 76 -5.21 -7.75 7.05
N LEU A 77 -4.97 -6.68 6.33
CA LEU A 77 -5.26 -5.35 6.82
C LEU A 77 -6.76 -5.15 7.06
N SER A 78 -7.62 -5.82 6.29
CA SER A 78 -9.07 -5.88 6.50
C SER A 78 -9.49 -6.46 7.85
N ASP A 79 -8.66 -7.32 8.45
CA ASP A 79 -8.96 -7.89 9.78
C ASP A 79 -8.86 -6.81 10.88
N PHE A 80 -8.25 -5.67 10.56
CA PHE A 80 -8.06 -4.52 11.45
C PHE A 80 -8.80 -3.27 10.97
N ILE A 81 -9.72 -3.41 9.99
CA ILE A 81 -10.55 -2.31 9.50
C ILE A 81 -12.02 -2.69 9.70
N ASN A 82 -12.74 -1.87 10.45
CA ASN A 82 -14.19 -1.99 10.65
C ASN A 82 -14.91 -0.76 10.06
N SER A 83 -16.24 -0.70 10.19
CA SER A 83 -17.05 0.41 9.66
C SER A 83 -16.67 1.79 10.20
N ASP A 84 -16.05 1.84 11.39
CA ASP A 84 -15.64 3.07 12.07
C ASP A 84 -14.15 3.39 11.86
N GLY A 85 -13.44 2.60 11.04
CA GLY A 85 -12.05 2.80 10.69
C GLY A 85 -11.14 1.71 11.23
N TRP A 86 -10.01 2.09 11.83
CA TRP A 86 -9.00 1.15 12.32
C TRP A 86 -9.41 0.51 13.65
N ASP A 87 -9.42 -0.82 13.67
CA ASP A 87 -9.66 -1.67 14.85
C ASP A 87 -8.42 -2.51 15.15
N ILE A 88 -7.40 -1.85 15.73
CA ILE A 88 -6.09 -2.47 15.96
C ILE A 88 -5.95 -2.88 17.43
N PRO A 89 -5.67 -4.16 17.73
CA PRO A 89 -5.37 -4.62 19.09
C PRO A 89 -4.25 -3.81 19.74
N SER A 90 -4.35 -3.59 21.05
CA SER A 90 -3.43 -2.71 21.78
C SER A 90 -1.95 -3.14 21.67
N ASP A 91 -1.67 -4.44 21.69
CA ASP A 91 -0.30 -4.95 21.55
C ASP A 91 0.32 -4.60 20.19
N ILE A 92 -0.48 -4.72 19.12
CA ILE A 92 -0.07 -4.35 17.76
C ILE A 92 0.09 -2.83 17.68
N ARG A 93 -0.81 -2.06 18.29
CA ARG A 93 -0.70 -0.60 18.33
C ARG A 93 0.57 -0.13 19.02
N ILE A 94 0.97 -0.76 20.13
CA ILE A 94 2.23 -0.47 20.83
C ILE A 94 3.43 -0.74 19.91
N LEU A 95 3.43 -1.88 19.21
CA LEU A 95 4.48 -2.23 18.25
C LEU A 95 4.59 -1.18 17.13
N LEU A 96 3.46 -0.77 16.54
CA LEU A 96 3.44 0.23 15.48
C LEU A 96 3.94 1.60 15.98
N LEU A 97 3.56 2.01 17.18
CA LEU A 97 4.08 3.24 17.80
C LEU A 97 5.60 3.17 18.05
N ALA A 98 6.13 2.01 18.46
CA ALA A 98 7.57 1.80 18.61
C ALA A 98 8.31 1.94 17.28
N LEU A 99 7.67 1.57 16.17
CA LEU A 99 8.16 1.76 14.80
C LEU A 99 7.87 3.17 14.24
N ARG A 100 7.34 4.09 15.06
CA ARG A 100 6.91 5.45 14.65
C ARG A 100 5.81 5.46 13.58
N ILE A 101 4.98 4.42 13.55
CA ILE A 101 3.84 4.30 12.64
C ILE A 101 2.58 4.74 13.40
N ASN A 102 2.01 5.88 13.00
CA ASN A 102 0.70 6.31 13.48
C ASN A 102 -0.39 5.89 12.48
N VAL A 103 -1.02 4.74 12.73
CA VAL A 103 -2.02 4.20 11.80
C VAL A 103 -3.24 5.10 11.65
N MET A 104 -3.55 5.92 12.66
CA MET A 104 -4.68 6.86 12.59
C MET A 104 -4.46 7.97 11.54
N GLU A 105 -3.23 8.16 11.06
CA GLU A 105 -2.90 9.12 9.99
C GLU A 105 -2.96 8.49 8.58
N ILE A 106 -3.14 7.17 8.51
CA ILE A 106 -3.25 6.40 7.27
C ILE A 106 -4.74 6.23 6.96
N PRO A 107 -5.25 6.79 5.86
CA PRO A 107 -6.65 6.67 5.51
C PRO A 107 -7.00 5.22 5.13
N CYS A 108 -7.85 4.60 5.95
CA CYS A 108 -8.61 3.40 5.58
C CYS A 108 -9.96 3.84 4.99
N ASN A 109 -10.44 3.11 3.98
CA ASN A 109 -11.77 3.32 3.42
C ASN A 109 -12.50 1.98 3.51
N PRO A 110 -13.26 1.75 4.60
CA PRO A 110 -13.94 0.49 4.84
C PRO A 110 -14.87 0.08 3.68
#